data_AF-A0A8R2D7A4-F1
#
_entry.id   AF-A0A8R2D7A4-F1
#
_cell.length_a   1.000
_cell.length_b   1.000
_cell.length_c   1.000
_cell.angle_alpha   90.00
_cell.angle_beta   90.00
_cell.angle_gamma   90.00
#
_symmetry.space_group_name_H-M   'P 1'
#
loop_
_entity.id
_entity.type
_entity.pdbx_description
1 polymer ?
#
loop_
_entity_poly.entity_id
_entity_poly.type
_entity_poly.pdbx_seq_one_letter_code
_entity_poly.pdbx_strand_id
1 'polypeptide(L)'
;MSARRRICAVMTRTAVYAFDKYHFTINAFSGSAIMCVGDIAQQNVERYHGLSEGYDWSRTARIAVIGSILGSVQHIFYRSLDNRYPARDAFTIAKKIFIDQTVCTPLNIAVFIYGLGFLEKKTLAKINEEFKDKCAMIFLVDCAVFVPTQYINFKFLDPKYRLLFTNMVSIMYDTFLSYIKYTHDILKLMERQNNNNNKN
;
A
#
# COMPACT_ATOMS: atom_id res chain seq x y z
N MET A 1 41.74 19.15 -3.98
CA MET A 1 40.38 18.57 -4.02
C MET A 1 40.40 17.25 -3.24
N SER A 2 39.83 17.20 -2.02
CA SER A 2 40.18 16.18 -1.00
C SER A 2 39.60 14.79 -1.28
N ALA A 3 40.35 13.73 -0.91
CA ALA A 3 40.01 12.31 -1.11
C ALA A 3 38.59 11.94 -0.62
N ARG A 4 38.09 12.61 0.43
CA ARG A 4 36.71 12.46 0.93
C ARG A 4 35.65 12.79 -0.12
N ARG A 5 35.86 13.82 -0.95
CA ARG A 5 34.93 14.18 -2.04
C ARG A 5 34.91 13.13 -3.15
N ARG A 6 36.06 12.49 -3.43
CA ARG A 6 36.16 11.40 -4.42
C ARG A 6 35.48 10.13 -3.92
N ILE A 7 35.71 9.75 -2.66
CA ILE A 7 35.06 8.57 -2.04
C ILE A 7 33.54 8.78 -1.96
N CYS A 8 33.09 9.97 -1.53
CA CYS A 8 31.68 10.30 -1.50
C CYS A 8 31.07 10.24 -2.92
N ALA A 9 31.73 10.84 -3.92
CA ALA A 9 31.25 10.81 -5.30
C ALA A 9 31.21 9.38 -5.90
N VAL A 10 32.16 8.52 -5.55
CA VAL A 10 32.16 7.10 -5.94
C VAL A 10 31.02 6.36 -5.25
N MET A 11 30.87 6.48 -3.92
CA MET A 11 29.75 5.88 -3.19
C MET A 11 28.40 6.36 -3.71
N THR A 12 28.24 7.66 -3.99
CA THR A 12 27.02 8.21 -4.58
C THR A 12 26.79 7.63 -5.98
N ARG A 13 27.83 7.49 -6.82
CA ARG A 13 27.70 6.85 -8.13
C ARG A 13 27.33 5.37 -8.05
N THR A 14 27.94 4.62 -7.14
CA THR A 14 27.66 3.18 -6.96
C THR A 14 26.26 2.98 -6.38
N ALA A 15 25.85 3.82 -5.43
CA ALA A 15 24.49 3.83 -4.91
C ALA A 15 23.48 4.17 -6.01
N VAL A 16 23.70 5.23 -6.79
CA VAL A 16 22.84 5.60 -7.93
C VAL A 16 22.77 4.48 -8.97
N TYR A 17 23.89 3.85 -9.31
CA TYR A 17 23.93 2.72 -10.24
C TYR A 17 23.19 1.48 -9.71
N ALA A 18 23.34 1.16 -8.42
CA ALA A 18 22.60 0.09 -7.78
C ALA A 18 21.10 0.40 -7.70
N PHE A 19 20.73 1.64 -7.41
CA PHE A 19 19.35 2.11 -7.43
C PHE A 19 18.73 1.99 -8.81
N ASP A 20 19.44 2.34 -9.88
CA ASP A 20 18.96 2.18 -11.26
C ASP A 20 18.83 0.71 -11.67
N LYS A 21 19.78 -0.14 -11.26
CA LYS A 21 19.81 -1.56 -11.65
C LYS A 21 18.80 -2.41 -10.89
N TYR A 22 18.56 -2.11 -9.62
CA TYR A 22 17.63 -2.85 -8.74
C TYR A 22 16.33 -2.11 -8.47
N HIS A 23 16.04 -1.02 -9.21
CA HIS A 23 14.89 -0.15 -8.99
C HIS A 23 13.56 -0.91 -8.90
N PHE A 24 13.39 -1.94 -9.75
CA PHE A 24 12.21 -2.80 -9.73
C PHE A 24 12.10 -3.61 -8.43
N THR A 25 13.18 -4.28 -8.04
CA THR A 25 13.25 -5.11 -6.82
C THR A 25 13.09 -4.29 -5.56
N ILE A 26 13.68 -3.09 -5.51
CA ILE A 26 13.57 -2.17 -4.38
C ILE A 26 12.12 -1.72 -4.21
N ASN A 27 11.41 -1.38 -5.29
CA ASN A 27 10.01 -0.95 -5.21
C ASN A 27 9.05 -2.07 -4.83
N ALA A 28 9.27 -3.28 -5.38
CA ALA A 28 8.50 -4.46 -4.98
C ALA A 28 8.70 -4.76 -3.49
N PHE A 29 9.94 -4.71 -3.01
CA PHE A 29 10.26 -4.92 -1.61
C PHE A 29 9.72 -3.82 -0.69
N SER A 30 9.86 -2.55 -1.07
CA SER A 30 9.35 -1.44 -0.28
C SER A 30 7.83 -1.47 -0.16
N GLY A 31 7.11 -1.76 -1.25
CA GLY A 31 5.66 -1.90 -1.23
C GLY A 31 5.23 -3.03 -0.30
N SER A 32 5.87 -4.21 -0.41
CA SER A 32 5.63 -5.34 0.49
C SER A 32 5.89 -4.97 1.96
N ALA A 33 7.01 -4.31 2.25
CA ALA A 33 7.38 -3.93 3.61
C ALA A 33 6.38 -2.94 4.23
N ILE A 34 5.97 -1.90 3.50
CA ILE A 34 4.99 -0.92 3.98
C ILE A 34 3.66 -1.60 4.30
N MET A 35 3.15 -2.45 3.40
CA MET A 35 1.90 -3.16 3.63
C MET A 35 1.97 -4.12 4.83
N CYS A 36 3.11 -4.80 5.02
CA CYS A 36 3.31 -5.66 6.19
C CYS A 36 3.33 -4.85 7.49
N VAL A 37 3.99 -3.69 7.49
CA VAL A 37 4.00 -2.79 8.65
C VAL A 37 2.58 -2.29 8.95
N GLY A 38 1.83 -1.90 7.92
CA GLY A 38 0.43 -1.49 8.05
C GLY A 38 -0.44 -2.60 8.66
N ASP A 39 -0.28 -3.84 8.19
CA ASP A 39 -0.98 -5.01 8.70
C ASP A 39 -0.62 -5.33 10.16
N ILE A 40 0.68 -5.31 10.50
CA ILE A 40 1.13 -5.54 11.88
C ILE A 40 0.58 -4.45 12.82
N ALA A 41 0.55 -3.19 12.37
CA ALA A 41 -0.06 -2.11 13.14
C ALA A 41 -1.56 -2.37 13.37
N GLN A 42 -2.28 -2.83 12.34
CA GLN A 42 -3.68 -3.19 12.45
C GLN A 42 -3.91 -4.37 13.41
N GLN A 43 -3.09 -5.42 13.32
CA GLN A 43 -3.15 -6.55 14.26
C GLN A 43 -2.83 -6.13 15.70
N ASN A 44 -1.96 -5.14 15.91
CA ASN A 44 -1.74 -4.57 17.24
C ASN A 44 -2.99 -3.87 17.80
N VAL A 45 -3.71 -3.13 16.97
CA VAL A 45 -5.00 -2.51 17.34
C VAL A 45 -6.02 -3.59 17.69
N GLU A 46 -6.12 -4.66 16.88
CA GLU A 46 -6.99 -5.80 17.15
C GLU A 46 -6.69 -6.45 18.51
N ARG A 47 -5.41 -6.66 18.82
CA ARG A 47 -4.96 -7.20 20.12
C ARG A 47 -5.26 -6.27 21.28
N TYR A 48 -5.02 -4.97 21.12
CA TYR A 48 -5.31 -3.97 22.14
C TYR A 48 -6.80 -3.94 22.52
N HIS A 49 -7.69 -4.16 21.55
CA HIS A 49 -9.13 -4.25 21.77
C HIS A 49 -9.62 -5.67 22.14
N GLY A 50 -8.72 -6.64 22.34
CA GLY A 50 -9.08 -8.01 22.74
C GLY A 50 -9.71 -8.85 21.63
N LEU A 51 -9.52 -8.47 20.36
CA LEU A 51 -10.14 -9.11 19.18
C LEU A 51 -9.31 -10.26 18.62
N SER A 52 -8.05 -10.34 19.03
CA SER A 52 -7.13 -11.43 18.71
C SER A 52 -6.20 -11.70 19.89
N GLU A 53 -5.91 -12.96 20.16
CA GLU A 53 -4.95 -13.37 21.20
C GLU A 53 -3.49 -13.31 20.73
N GLY A 54 -3.25 -13.23 19.41
CA GLY A 54 -1.91 -13.29 18.83
C GLY A 54 -1.80 -12.66 17.43
N TYR A 55 -0.62 -12.77 16.84
CA TYR A 55 -0.38 -12.33 15.47
C TYR A 55 -0.74 -13.44 14.47
N ASP A 56 -1.55 -13.12 13.46
CA ASP A 56 -1.75 -13.94 12.27
C ASP A 56 -0.64 -13.65 11.25
N TRP A 57 0.47 -14.35 11.41
CA TRP A 57 1.59 -14.28 10.46
C TRP A 57 1.24 -14.82 9.07
N SER A 58 0.22 -15.68 8.95
CA SER A 58 -0.23 -16.17 7.65
C SER A 58 -0.95 -15.07 6.85
N ARG A 59 -1.74 -14.22 7.53
CA ARG A 59 -2.32 -13.00 6.97
C ARG A 59 -1.23 -12.05 6.48
N THR A 60 -0.25 -11.74 7.33
CA THR A 60 0.86 -10.85 6.95
C THR A 60 1.66 -11.43 5.78
N ALA A 61 1.91 -12.75 5.74
CA ALA A 61 2.60 -13.39 4.63
C ALA A 61 1.84 -13.28 3.30
N ARG A 62 0.51 -13.45 3.31
CA ARG A 62 -0.32 -13.23 2.10
C ARG A 62 -0.27 -11.77 1.65
N ILE A 63 -0.35 -10.83 2.59
CA ILE A 63 -0.20 -9.39 2.30
C ILE A 63 1.19 -9.09 1.73
N ALA A 64 2.24 -9.72 2.23
CA ALA A 64 3.60 -9.54 1.70
C ALA A 64 3.71 -9.94 0.22
N VAL A 65 3.08 -11.07 -0.16
CA VAL A 65 3.02 -11.53 -1.55
C VAL A 65 2.27 -10.52 -2.42
N ILE A 66 1.09 -10.07 -1.97
CA ILE A 66 0.30 -9.09 -2.70
C ILE A 66 1.01 -7.74 -2.82
N GLY A 67 1.65 -7.26 -1.75
CA GLY A 67 2.42 -6.01 -1.78
C GLY A 67 3.62 -6.05 -2.72
N SER A 68 4.26 -7.22 -2.88
CA SER A 68 5.33 -7.41 -3.86
C SER A 68 4.81 -7.30 -5.30
N ILE A 69 3.63 -7.86 -5.57
CA ILE A 69 2.96 -7.78 -6.88
C ILE A 69 2.53 -6.34 -7.16
N LEU A 70 1.85 -5.69 -6.22
CA LEU A 70 1.38 -4.32 -6.36
C LEU A 70 2.53 -3.34 -6.56
N GLY A 71 3.61 -3.44 -5.76
CA GLY A 71 4.80 -2.60 -5.94
C GLY A 71 5.46 -2.77 -7.31
N SER A 72 5.46 -4.00 -7.84
CA SER A 72 5.98 -4.29 -9.19
C SER A 72 5.10 -3.68 -10.29
N VAL A 73 3.78 -3.87 -10.20
CA VAL A 73 2.79 -3.33 -11.14
C VAL A 73 2.83 -1.80 -11.16
N GLN A 74 2.87 -1.19 -9.98
CA GLN A 74 2.91 0.26 -9.81
C GLN A 74 4.21 0.86 -10.37
N HIS A 75 5.35 0.19 -10.20
CA HIS A 75 6.61 0.62 -10.83
C HIS A 75 6.51 0.66 -12.36
N ILE A 76 5.98 -0.41 -12.97
CA ILE A 76 5.82 -0.49 -14.43
C ILE A 76 4.83 0.58 -14.92
N PHE A 77 3.73 0.78 -14.18
CA PHE A 77 2.72 1.78 -14.50
C PHE A 77 3.29 3.19 -14.47
N TYR A 78 3.95 3.60 -13.37
CA TYR A 78 4.50 4.95 -13.26
C TYR A 78 5.63 5.21 -14.25
N ARG A 79 6.49 4.22 -14.53
CA ARG A 79 7.50 4.35 -15.59
C ARG A 79 6.86 4.59 -16.96
N SER A 80 5.77 3.87 -17.26
CA SER A 80 5.04 4.04 -18.52
C SER A 80 4.35 5.41 -18.60
N LEU A 81 3.81 5.87 -17.48
CA LEU A 81 3.14 7.17 -17.35
C LEU A 81 4.13 8.34 -17.53
N ASP A 82 5.32 8.23 -16.92
CA ASP A 82 6.38 9.24 -17.04
C ASP A 82 6.96 9.30 -18.45
N ASN A 83 7.14 8.15 -19.11
CA ASN A 83 7.57 8.10 -20.51
C ASN A 83 6.52 8.72 -21.46
N ARG A 84 5.23 8.51 -21.20
CA ARG A 84 4.14 9.07 -22.02
C ARG A 84 3.94 10.56 -21.77
N TYR A 85 4.16 11.03 -20.54
CA TYR A 85 3.92 12.41 -20.10
C TYR A 85 5.16 12.97 -19.38
N PRO A 86 6.24 13.31 -20.10
CA PRO A 86 7.51 13.72 -19.49
C PRO A 86 7.49 15.13 -18.88
N ALA A 87 6.53 15.97 -19.28
CA ALA A 87 6.42 17.34 -18.79
C ALA A 87 6.04 17.39 -17.30
N ARG A 88 6.49 18.45 -16.62
CA ARG A 88 6.30 18.67 -15.17
C ARG A 88 5.44 19.89 -14.86
N ASP A 89 4.70 20.40 -15.85
CA ASP A 89 3.74 21.47 -15.64
C ASP A 89 2.52 20.97 -14.86
N ALA A 90 1.81 21.90 -14.22
CA ALA A 90 0.69 21.58 -13.34
C ALA A 90 -0.44 20.80 -14.05
N PHE A 91 -0.66 21.07 -15.34
CA PHE A 91 -1.69 20.38 -16.12
C PHE A 91 -1.29 18.92 -16.38
N THR A 92 -0.03 18.67 -16.76
CA THR A 92 0.49 17.31 -16.92
C THR A 92 0.45 16.52 -15.60
N ILE A 93 0.79 17.16 -14.48
CA ILE A 93 0.70 16.52 -13.14
C ILE A 93 -0.75 16.18 -12.81
N ALA A 94 -1.70 17.11 -12.99
CA ALA A 94 -3.11 16.85 -12.76
C ALA A 94 -3.64 15.70 -13.64
N LYS A 95 -3.21 15.64 -14.91
CA LYS A 95 -3.53 14.55 -15.83
C LYS A 95 -2.98 13.20 -15.36
N LYS A 96 -1.75 13.16 -14.85
CA LYS A 96 -1.15 11.94 -14.28
C LYS A 96 -1.93 11.44 -13.07
N ILE A 97 -2.28 12.33 -12.15
CA ILE A 97 -3.10 12.00 -10.97
C ILE A 97 -4.46 11.47 -11.40
N PHE A 98 -5.10 12.11 -12.38
CA PHE A 98 -6.39 11.65 -12.89
C PHE A 98 -6.30 10.23 -13.48
N ILE A 99 -5.27 9.94 -14.27
CA ILE A 99 -5.05 8.60 -14.84
C ILE A 99 -4.75 7.56 -13.75
N ASP A 100 -3.93 7.91 -12.75
CA ASP A 100 -3.63 7.05 -11.60
C ASP A 100 -4.91 6.68 -10.83
N GLN A 101 -5.74 7.67 -10.52
CA GLN A 101 -6.98 7.46 -9.79
C GLN A 101 -8.04 6.72 -10.61
N THR A 102 -8.10 6.91 -11.93
CA THR A 102 -9.12 6.24 -12.77
C THR A 102 -8.72 4.85 -13.28
N VAL A 103 -7.42 4.55 -13.37
CA VAL A 103 -6.92 3.30 -13.96
C VAL A 103 -6.10 2.49 -12.97
N CYS A 104 -5.07 3.09 -12.36
CA CYS A 104 -4.16 2.36 -11.48
C CYS A 104 -4.85 1.96 -10.18
N THR A 105 -5.57 2.88 -9.56
CA THR A 105 -6.21 2.68 -8.27
C THR A 105 -7.26 1.56 -8.32
N PRO A 106 -8.22 1.54 -9.28
CA PRO A 106 -9.16 0.42 -9.39
C PRO A 106 -8.49 -0.92 -9.67
N LEU A 107 -7.41 -0.93 -10.48
CA LEU A 107 -6.63 -2.14 -10.74
C LEU A 107 -5.95 -2.65 -9.45
N ASN A 108 -5.33 -1.76 -8.68
CA ASN A 108 -4.67 -2.11 -7.42
C ASN A 108 -5.67 -2.66 -6.40
N ILE A 109 -6.84 -2.04 -6.28
CA ILE A 109 -7.93 -2.53 -5.40
C ILE A 109 -8.38 -3.92 -5.84
N ALA A 110 -8.56 -4.15 -7.14
CA ALA A 110 -8.92 -5.47 -7.66
C ALA A 110 -7.84 -6.51 -7.36
N VAL A 111 -6.56 -6.22 -7.67
CA VAL A 111 -5.44 -7.12 -7.36
C VAL A 111 -5.35 -7.41 -5.86
N PHE A 112 -5.57 -6.39 -5.02
CA PHE A 112 -5.56 -6.55 -3.57
C PHE A 112 -6.67 -7.50 -3.07
N ILE A 113 -7.94 -7.23 -3.42
CA ILE A 113 -9.08 -8.02 -2.95
C ILE A 113 -9.07 -9.42 -3.55
N TYR A 114 -8.94 -9.54 -4.88
CA TYR A 114 -8.95 -10.83 -5.55
C TYR A 114 -7.70 -11.64 -5.19
N GLY A 115 -6.52 -11.01 -5.22
CA GLY A 115 -5.26 -11.67 -4.87
C GLY A 115 -5.28 -12.23 -3.46
N LEU A 116 -5.68 -11.43 -2.46
CA LEU A 116 -5.83 -11.92 -1.10
C LEU A 116 -6.92 -12.98 -0.99
N GLY A 117 -8.07 -12.79 -1.64
CA GLY A 117 -9.17 -13.76 -1.63
C GLY A 117 -8.76 -15.14 -2.14
N PHE A 118 -7.96 -15.21 -3.21
CA PHE A 118 -7.41 -16.46 -3.72
C PHE A 118 -6.39 -17.09 -2.76
N LEU A 119 -5.50 -16.28 -2.18
CA LEU A 119 -4.53 -16.77 -1.18
C LEU A 119 -5.21 -17.23 0.12
N GLU A 120 -6.37 -16.67 0.45
CA GLU A 120 -7.27 -17.08 1.53
C GLU A 120 -8.14 -18.30 1.16
N LYS A 121 -8.01 -18.82 -0.07
CA LYS A 121 -8.78 -19.95 -0.61
C LYS A 121 -10.30 -19.71 -0.60
N LYS A 122 -10.74 -18.46 -0.76
CA LYS A 122 -12.16 -18.11 -0.91
C LYS A 122 -12.68 -18.52 -2.29
N THR A 123 -13.99 -18.78 -2.38
CA THR A 123 -14.64 -19.01 -3.67
C THR A 123 -14.80 -17.71 -4.44
N LEU A 124 -14.78 -17.77 -5.78
CA LEU A 124 -14.90 -16.58 -6.63
C LEU A 124 -16.18 -15.76 -6.33
N ALA A 125 -17.29 -16.43 -6.01
CA ALA A 125 -18.53 -15.77 -5.62
C ALA A 125 -18.36 -14.88 -4.37
N LYS A 126 -17.68 -15.39 -3.33
CA LYS A 126 -17.41 -14.64 -2.09
C LYS A 126 -16.43 -13.49 -2.34
N ILE A 127 -15.45 -13.68 -3.20
CA ILE A 127 -14.50 -12.62 -3.57
C ILE A 127 -15.22 -11.50 -4.32
N ASN A 128 -16.12 -11.83 -5.25
CA ASN A 128 -16.92 -10.85 -5.98
C ASN A 128 -17.85 -10.04 -5.07
N GLU A 129 -18.47 -10.70 -4.09
CA GLU A 129 -19.28 -10.03 -3.06
C GLU A 129 -18.42 -9.08 -2.23
N GLU A 130 -17.28 -9.58 -1.72
CA GLU A 130 -16.33 -8.77 -0.95
C GLU A 130 -15.80 -7.56 -1.75
N PHE A 131 -15.55 -7.74 -3.05
CA PHE A 131 -15.15 -6.66 -3.94
C PHE A 131 -16.25 -5.62 -4.09
N LYS A 132 -17.50 -6.03 -4.33
CA LYS A 132 -18.64 -5.09 -4.46
C LYS A 132 -18.86 -4.28 -3.18
N ASP A 133 -18.73 -4.92 -2.03
CA ASP A 133 -18.98 -4.28 -0.74
C ASP A 133 -17.88 -3.29 -0.36
N LYS A 134 -16.62 -3.62 -0.66
CA LYS A 134 -15.46 -2.85 -0.16
C LYS A 134 -14.84 -1.92 -1.18
N CYS A 135 -14.98 -2.18 -2.49
CA CYS A 135 -14.28 -1.44 -3.54
C CYS A 135 -14.57 0.06 -3.47
N ALA A 136 -15.85 0.45 -3.35
CA ALA A 136 -16.21 1.87 -3.28
C ALA A 136 -15.62 2.56 -2.03
N MET A 137 -15.65 1.89 -0.88
CA MET A 137 -15.09 2.43 0.37
C MET A 137 -13.58 2.59 0.26
N ILE A 138 -12.86 1.56 -0.22
CA ILE A 138 -11.40 1.61 -0.39
C ILE A 138 -11.01 2.69 -1.39
N PHE A 139 -11.74 2.81 -2.49
CA PHE A 139 -11.50 3.83 -3.51
C PHE A 139 -11.69 5.25 -2.97
N LEU A 140 -12.79 5.50 -2.28
CA LEU A 140 -13.06 6.83 -1.70
C LEU A 140 -12.02 7.21 -0.66
N VAL A 141 -11.59 6.27 0.17
CA VAL A 141 -10.53 6.51 1.15
C VAL A 141 -9.19 6.75 0.47
N ASP A 142 -8.85 5.99 -0.58
CA ASP A 142 -7.63 6.22 -1.38
C ASP A 142 -7.61 7.65 -1.92
N CYS A 143 -8.70 8.09 -2.58
CA CYS A 143 -8.83 9.45 -3.05
C CYS A 143 -8.69 10.47 -1.90
N ALA A 144 -9.38 10.25 -0.78
CA ALA A 144 -9.37 11.16 0.37
C ALA A 144 -8.00 11.27 1.04
N VAL A 145 -7.18 10.20 0.98
CA VAL A 145 -5.84 10.17 1.56
C VAL A 145 -4.83 10.72 0.56
N PHE A 146 -4.78 10.17 -0.66
CA PHE A 146 -3.70 10.44 -1.59
C PHE A 146 -3.87 11.74 -2.37
N VAL A 147 -5.09 12.21 -2.66
CA VAL A 147 -5.28 13.50 -3.37
C VAL A 147 -4.75 14.68 -2.52
N PRO A 148 -5.13 14.83 -1.24
CA PRO A 148 -4.55 15.88 -0.39
C PRO A 148 -3.07 15.66 -0.10
N THR A 149 -2.64 14.40 0.09
CA THR A 149 -1.23 14.06 0.30
C THR A 149 -0.38 14.53 -0.87
N GLN A 150 -0.78 14.25 -2.11
CA GLN A 150 -0.05 14.70 -3.30
C GLN A 150 -0.03 16.23 -3.41
N TYR A 151 -1.13 16.91 -3.06
CA TYR A 151 -1.15 18.37 -3.00
C TYR A 151 -0.11 18.92 -2.01
N ILE A 152 -0.06 18.38 -0.79
CA ILE A 152 0.92 18.78 0.24
C ILE A 152 2.34 18.49 -0.26
N ASN A 153 2.53 17.32 -0.88
CA ASN A 153 3.83 16.85 -1.34
C ASN A 153 4.45 17.79 -2.39
N PHE A 154 3.64 18.25 -3.34
CA PHE A 154 4.11 19.17 -4.39
C PHE A 154 4.20 20.62 -3.92
N LYS A 155 3.34 21.06 -3.00
CA LYS A 155 3.28 22.47 -2.57
C LYS A 155 4.26 22.82 -1.45
N PHE A 156 4.44 21.95 -0.46
CA PHE A 156 5.13 22.30 0.78
C PHE A 156 6.43 21.53 1.01
N LEU A 157 6.59 20.34 0.41
CA LEU A 157 7.73 19.47 0.71
C LEU A 157 8.83 19.56 -0.34
N ASP A 158 10.06 19.74 0.15
CA ASP A 158 11.26 19.57 -0.65
C ASP A 158 11.33 18.14 -1.23
N PRO A 159 11.81 17.95 -2.47
CA PRO A 159 11.95 16.64 -3.13
C PRO A 159 12.58 15.54 -2.26
N LYS A 160 13.54 15.89 -1.40
CA LYS A 160 14.23 14.96 -0.49
C LYS A 160 13.34 14.35 0.61
N TYR A 161 12.28 15.03 1.03
CA TYR A 161 11.39 14.56 2.12
C TYR A 161 10.11 13.90 1.61
N ARG A 162 9.81 14.06 0.31
CA ARG A 162 8.58 13.57 -0.31
C ARG A 162 8.36 12.07 -0.12
N LEU A 163 9.43 11.30 -0.34
CA LEU A 163 9.38 9.83 -0.21
C LEU A 163 9.05 9.40 1.22
N LEU A 164 9.71 10.02 2.22
CA LEU A 164 9.48 9.69 3.61
C LEU A 164 8.03 10.02 4.03
N PHE A 165 7.54 11.21 3.65
CA PHE A 165 6.18 11.62 3.93
C PHE A 165 5.14 10.69 3.30
N THR A 166 5.28 10.39 1.99
CA THR A 166 4.39 9.47 1.30
C THR A 166 4.40 8.09 1.97
N ASN A 167 5.56 7.56 2.33
CA ASN A 167 5.66 6.24 2.97
C ASN A 167 4.94 6.21 4.34
N MET A 168 5.03 7.28 5.13
CA MET A 168 4.29 7.36 6.41
C MET A 168 2.78 7.36 6.19
N VAL A 169 2.29 8.12 5.21
CA VAL A 169 0.87 8.12 4.83
C VAL A 169 0.44 6.75 4.31
N SER A 170 1.28 6.09 3.50
CA SER A 170 1.01 4.75 3.00
C SER A 170 0.88 3.73 4.12
N ILE A 171 1.71 3.78 5.17
CA ILE A 171 1.55 2.89 6.34
C ILE A 171 0.17 3.10 6.98
N MET A 172 -0.25 4.35 7.18
CA MET A 172 -1.58 4.65 7.76
C MET A 172 -2.71 4.13 6.88
N TYR A 173 -2.60 4.32 5.56
CA TYR A 173 -3.54 3.79 4.60
C TYR A 173 -3.58 2.26 4.62
N ASP A 174 -2.42 1.59 4.64
CA ASP A 174 -2.32 0.13 4.64
C ASP A 174 -2.85 -0.49 5.93
N THR A 175 -2.68 0.18 7.08
CA THR A 175 -3.36 -0.20 8.33
C THR A 175 -4.87 -0.18 8.15
N PHE A 176 -5.41 0.90 7.57
CA PHE A 176 -6.84 1.02 7.31
C PHE A 176 -7.34 0.04 6.25
N LEU A 177 -6.54 -0.24 5.22
CA LEU A 177 -6.85 -1.22 4.18
C LEU A 177 -6.92 -2.63 4.78
N SER A 178 -5.97 -2.95 5.67
CA SER A 178 -5.99 -4.20 6.44
C SER A 178 -7.21 -4.26 7.37
N TYR A 179 -7.57 -3.16 8.03
CA TYR A 179 -8.80 -3.08 8.81
C TYR A 179 -10.02 -3.43 7.94
N ILE A 180 -10.28 -2.70 6.84
CA ILE A 180 -11.43 -2.95 5.95
C ILE A 180 -11.43 -4.39 5.43
N LYS A 181 -10.26 -4.93 5.07
CA LYS A 181 -10.16 -6.30 4.57
C LYS A 181 -10.62 -7.33 5.60
N TYR A 182 -10.33 -7.13 6.88
CA TYR A 182 -10.61 -8.11 7.94
C TYR A 182 -11.72 -7.72 8.92
N THR A 183 -12.33 -6.53 8.82
CA THR A 183 -13.40 -6.05 9.72
C THR A 183 -14.54 -7.05 9.86
N HIS A 184 -15.01 -7.63 8.76
CA HIS A 184 -16.16 -8.55 8.81
C HIS A 184 -15.83 -9.86 9.52
N ASP A 185 -14.60 -10.35 9.40
CA ASP A 185 -14.14 -11.55 10.11
C ASP A 185 -14.00 -11.25 11.61
N ILE A 186 -13.52 -10.06 11.95
CA ILE A 186 -13.41 -9.55 13.33
C ILE A 186 -14.79 -9.43 13.99
N LEU A 187 -15.77 -8.82 13.31
CA LEU A 187 -17.13 -8.65 13.84
C LEU A 187 -17.79 -10.00 14.12
N LYS A 188 -17.62 -10.99 13.22
CA LYS A 188 -18.07 -12.36 13.44
C LYS A 188 -17.43 -13.02 14.66
N LEU A 189 -16.15 -12.72 14.94
CA LEU A 189 -15.47 -13.22 16.13
C LEU A 189 -16.04 -12.57 17.41
N MET A 190 -16.27 -11.25 17.39
CA MET A 190 -16.91 -10.54 18.51
C MET A 190 -18.30 -11.11 18.83
N GLU A 191 -19.14 -11.31 17.82
CA GLU A 191 -20.49 -11.89 17.99
C GLU A 191 -20.43 -13.29 18.61
N ARG A 192 -19.48 -14.12 18.18
CA ARG A 192 -19.28 -15.47 18.74
C ARG A 192 -18.85 -15.42 20.20
N GLN A 193 -17.92 -14.54 20.56
CA GLN A 193 -17.47 -14.42 21.96
C GLN A 193 -18.58 -13.88 22.86
N ASN A 194 -19.34 -12.88 22.41
CA ASN A 194 -20.46 -12.34 23.17
C ASN A 194 -21.56 -13.41 23.40
N ASN A 195 -21.87 -14.21 22.37
CA ASN A 195 -22.82 -15.32 22.50
C ASN A 195 -22.33 -16.44 23.44
N ASN A 196 -21.02 -16.68 23.53
CA ASN A 196 -20.47 -17.66 24.46
C ASN A 196 -20.49 -17.14 25.90
N ASN A 197 -20.20 -15.86 26.13
CA ASN A 197 -20.26 -15.24 27.45
C ASN A 197 -21.69 -15.19 28.00
N ASN A 198 -22.70 -14.99 27.17
CA ASN A 198 -24.11 -14.99 27.59
C ASN A 198 -24.68 -16.40 27.88
N LYS A 199 -23.96 -17.47 27.54
CA LYS A 199 -24.37 -18.87 27.78
C LYS A 199 -23.75 -19.49 29.04
N ASN A 200 -22.76 -18.83 29.64
CA ASN A 200 -22.10 -19.23 30.89
C ASN A 200 -22.58 -18.36 32.05
#